data_AF-A0A535H3P5-F1
#
_entry.id   AF-A0A535H3P5-F1
#
_cell.length_a   1.000
_cell.length_b   1.000
_cell.length_c   1.000
_cell.angle_alpha   90.00
_cell.angle_beta   90.00
_cell.angle_gamma   90.00
#
_symmetry.space_group_name_H-M   'P 1'
#
loop_
_entity.id
_entity.type
_entity.pdbx_description
1 polymer ?
#
loop_
_entity_poly.entity_id
_entity_poly.type
_entity_poly.pdbx_seq_one_letter_code
_entity_poly.pdbx_strand_id
1 'polypeptide(L)'
;MEPGLYLTFFSEGERFDRELPPVGPVEHVVVRDRMLVADRKDGQTDPFGVGGRWVEAEGEFRRATGQEPGGVTRPDLRIGAPEGVYVRFVSFGEDAEHDPMPELGPYAVVVVGKRGVEADG
;
A
#
# COMPACT_ATOMS: atom_id res chain seq x y z
N MET A 1 0.45 14.10 9.66
CA MET A 1 0.56 13.34 8.41
C MET A 1 -0.14 14.16 7.34
N GLU A 2 0.47 14.25 6.16
CA GLU A 2 -0.17 14.89 5.01
C GLU A 2 -1.36 14.03 4.54
N PRO A 3 -2.39 14.62 3.90
CA PRO A 3 -3.49 13.85 3.34
C PRO A 3 -3.00 12.85 2.30
N GLY A 4 -3.50 11.61 2.36
CA GLY A 4 -3.17 10.54 1.43
C GLY A 4 -2.97 9.18 2.10
N LEU A 5 -2.76 8.18 1.26
CA LEU A 5 -2.52 6.81 1.66
C LEU A 5 -1.05 6.61 2.05
N TYR A 6 -0.84 5.79 3.08
CA TYR A 6 0.46 5.41 3.61
C TYR A 6 0.60 3.89 3.59
N LEU A 7 1.71 3.43 3.03
CA LEU A 7 1.98 2.03 2.72
C LEU A 7 3.06 1.47 3.64
N THR A 8 2.74 0.45 4.42
CA THR A 8 3.69 -0.25 5.28
C THR A 8 3.87 -1.68 4.80
N PHE A 9 5.10 -2.04 4.45
CA PHE A 9 5.47 -3.40 4.07
C PHE A 9 5.92 -4.18 5.31
N PHE A 10 5.38 -5.38 5.50
CA PHE A 10 5.71 -6.26 6.63
C PHE A 10 5.60 -7.74 6.24
N SER A 11 6.00 -8.63 7.15
CA SER A 11 5.70 -10.06 7.06
C SER A 11 4.72 -10.46 8.17
N GLU A 12 3.72 -11.27 7.86
CA GLU A 12 2.82 -11.86 8.88
C GLU A 12 3.63 -12.50 10.04
N GLY A 13 3.34 -12.09 11.28
CA GLY A 13 4.05 -12.54 12.48
C GLY A 13 5.34 -11.77 12.82
N GLU A 14 5.75 -10.79 12.01
CA GLU A 14 6.81 -9.85 12.34
C GLU A 14 6.37 -8.94 13.51
N ARG A 15 7.31 -8.64 14.41
CA ARG A 15 7.02 -7.72 15.53
C ARG A 15 6.91 -6.30 14.99
N PHE A 16 5.97 -5.51 15.51
CA PHE A 16 5.76 -4.11 15.10
C PHE A 16 7.02 -3.24 15.12
N ASP A 17 7.97 -3.50 16.02
CA ASP A 17 9.24 -2.77 16.08
C ASP A 17 10.16 -3.04 14.87
N ARG A 18 9.91 -4.12 14.12
CA ARG A 18 10.66 -4.53 12.92
C ARG A 18 9.96 -4.18 11.61
N GLU A 19 8.70 -3.79 11.65
CA GLU A 19 7.97 -3.29 10.49
C GLU A 19 8.59 -2.00 9.96
N LEU A 20 8.70 -1.90 8.64
CA LEU A 20 9.26 -0.72 8.01
C LEU A 20 8.36 0.50 8.24
N PRO A 21 8.93 1.71 8.32
CA PRO A 21 8.12 2.91 8.39
C PRO A 21 7.20 3.02 7.17
N PRO A 22 6.02 3.65 7.31
CA PRO A 22 5.11 3.87 6.19
C PRO A 22 5.74 4.75 5.10
N VAL A 23 5.45 4.41 3.85
CA VAL A 23 5.85 5.15 2.64
C VAL A 23 4.63 5.88 2.08
N GLY A 24 4.79 7.16 1.76
CA GLY A 24 3.70 8.02 1.25
C GLY A 24 4.01 9.51 1.43
N PRO A 25 3.01 10.40 1.28
CA PRO A 25 1.64 10.08 0.89
C PRO A 25 1.54 9.64 -0.58
N VAL A 26 0.62 8.72 -0.87
CA VAL A 26 0.19 8.38 -2.24
C VAL A 26 -1.31 8.69 -2.41
N GLU A 27 -1.71 9.06 -3.60
CA GLU A 27 -3.11 9.44 -3.89
C GLU A 27 -3.97 8.21 -4.14
N HIS A 28 -3.47 7.28 -4.95
CA HIS A 28 -4.18 6.06 -5.34
C HIS A 28 -3.23 4.87 -5.31
N VAL A 29 -3.78 3.70 -4.97
CA VAL A 29 -3.06 2.42 -4.94
C VAL A 29 -3.91 1.36 -5.61
N VAL A 30 -3.35 0.70 -6.62
CA VAL A 30 -3.93 -0.45 -7.28
C VAL A 30 -3.01 -1.64 -7.08
N VAL A 31 -3.55 -2.74 -6.56
CA VAL A 31 -2.83 -4.01 -6.45
C VAL A 31 -3.37 -4.96 -7.51
N ARG A 32 -2.50 -5.40 -8.42
CA ARG A 32 -2.84 -6.33 -9.49
C ARG A 32 -1.74 -7.36 -9.66
N ASP A 33 -2.07 -8.64 -9.66
CA ASP A 33 -1.11 -9.73 -9.91
C ASP A 33 0.16 -9.64 -9.04
N ARG A 34 0.01 -9.17 -7.79
CA ARG A 34 1.09 -8.86 -6.82
C ARG A 34 2.03 -7.71 -7.23
N MET A 35 1.68 -6.96 -8.27
CA MET A 35 2.30 -5.69 -8.63
C MET A 35 1.52 -4.54 -8.00
N LEU A 36 2.25 -3.54 -7.50
CA LEU A 36 1.70 -2.32 -6.95
C LEU A 36 1.79 -1.23 -8.00
N VAL A 37 0.67 -0.56 -8.30
CA VAL A 37 0.66 0.70 -9.04
C VAL A 37 0.22 1.76 -8.05
N ALA A 38 1.04 2.79 -7.84
CA ALA A 38 0.76 3.84 -6.88
C ALA A 38 1.14 5.20 -7.44
N ASP A 39 0.23 6.16 -7.32
CA ASP A 39 0.44 7.54 -7.75
C ASP A 39 0.93 8.35 -6.55
N ARG A 40 2.22 8.72 -6.55
CA ARG A 40 2.76 9.61 -5.53
C ARG A 40 2.25 11.02 -5.74
N LYS A 41 1.88 11.65 -4.62
CA LYS A 41 1.67 13.09 -4.62
C LYS A 41 3.03 13.77 -4.83
N ASP A 42 3.12 14.68 -5.79
CA ASP A 42 4.32 15.49 -5.98
C ASP A 42 4.52 16.38 -4.75
N GLY A 43 5.49 16.00 -3.94
CA GLY A 43 5.81 16.64 -2.67
C GLY A 43 6.94 15.85 -2.02
N GLN A 44 8.04 16.51 -1.73
CA GLN A 44 9.16 15.89 -1.05
C GLN A 44 8.69 15.50 0.36
N THR A 45 8.39 14.22 0.60
CA THR A 45 8.11 13.75 1.96
C THR A 45 9.34 14.08 2.80
N ASP A 46 9.14 14.91 3.82
CA ASP A 46 10.18 15.59 4.55
C ASP A 46 11.28 14.60 5.05
N PRO A 47 12.54 14.74 4.61
CA PRO A 47 13.62 13.80 4.90
C PRO A 47 14.12 13.84 6.35
N PHE A 48 13.53 14.57 7.30
CA PHE A 48 14.08 14.70 8.67
C PHE A 48 14.07 13.42 9.54
N GLY A 49 13.80 12.25 8.96
CA GLY A 49 13.91 10.93 9.60
C GLY A 49 14.85 9.95 8.87
N VAL A 50 15.94 10.40 8.25
CA VAL A 50 16.90 9.56 7.48
C VAL A 50 17.59 8.50 8.37
N GLY A 51 16.86 7.45 8.72
CA GLY A 51 17.41 6.19 9.23
C GLY A 51 17.46 5.16 8.11
N GLY A 52 18.39 4.20 8.19
CA GLY A 52 18.50 3.12 7.19
C GLY A 52 17.20 2.36 6.93
N ARG A 53 16.25 2.37 7.88
CA ARG A 53 14.93 1.75 7.74
C ARG A 53 13.99 2.47 6.78
N TRP A 54 14.10 3.79 6.65
CA TRP A 54 13.32 4.53 5.65
C TRP A 54 13.81 4.22 4.24
N VAL A 55 15.13 4.14 4.06
CA VAL A 55 15.74 3.71 2.79
C VAL A 55 15.32 2.28 2.44
N GLU A 56 15.23 1.40 3.44
CA GLU A 56 14.72 0.04 3.25
C GLU A 56 13.23 0.03 2.83
N ALA A 57 12.39 0.86 3.47
CA ALA A 57 10.98 1.02 3.11
C ALA A 57 10.79 1.52 1.68
N GLU A 58 11.58 2.52 1.29
CA GLU A 58 11.61 3.07 -0.06
C GLU A 58 12.08 2.02 -1.08
N GLY A 59 13.04 1.17 -0.70
CA GLY A 59 13.47 0.03 -1.51
C GLY A 59 12.38 -1.02 -1.69
N GLU A 60 11.61 -1.36 -0.65
CA GLU A 60 10.44 -2.24 -0.79
C GLU A 60 9.40 -1.64 -1.72
N PHE A 61 9.09 -0.35 -1.56
CA PHE A 61 8.13 0.35 -2.41
C PHE A 61 8.56 0.31 -3.88
N ARG A 62 9.82 0.64 -4.19
CA ARG A 62 10.34 0.61 -5.56
C ARG A 62 10.37 -0.80 -6.14
N ARG A 63 10.62 -1.84 -5.34
CA ARG A 63 10.50 -3.23 -5.79
C ARG A 63 9.05 -3.65 -6.03
N ALA A 64 8.11 -3.19 -5.20
CA ALA A 64 6.68 -3.45 -5.34
C ALA A 64 6.10 -2.81 -6.61
N THR A 65 6.59 -1.63 -6.98
CA THR A 65 6.17 -0.89 -8.19
C THR A 65 6.96 -1.27 -9.45
N GLY A 66 7.88 -2.23 -9.36
CA GLY A 66 8.71 -2.66 -10.48
C GLY A 66 9.77 -1.65 -10.91
N GLN A 67 10.01 -0.61 -10.12
CA GLN A 67 11.07 0.38 -10.34
C GLN A 67 12.46 -0.16 -10.00
N GLU A 68 12.55 -1.18 -9.13
CA GLU A 68 13.79 -1.90 -8.83
C GLU A 68 13.63 -3.42 -9.01
N PRO A 69 14.68 -4.13 -9.48
CA PRO A 69 14.66 -5.58 -9.59
C PRO A 69 14.73 -6.26 -8.21
N GLY A 70 14.27 -7.52 -8.12
CA GLY A 70 14.40 -8.36 -6.92
C GLY A 70 13.09 -8.73 -6.22
N GLY A 71 11.96 -8.17 -6.66
CA GLY A 71 10.65 -8.44 -6.05
C GLY A 71 10.52 -7.93 -4.61
N VAL A 72 9.30 -7.86 -4.08
CA VAL A 72 9.08 -7.48 -2.67
C VAL A 72 9.63 -8.57 -1.74
N THR A 73 10.33 -8.18 -0.67
CA THR A 73 10.80 -9.16 0.33
C THR A 73 9.75 -9.38 1.41
N ARG A 74 8.99 -8.33 1.70
CA ARG A 74 7.86 -8.30 2.62
C ARG A 74 6.57 -8.42 1.80
N PRO A 75 5.90 -9.59 1.83
CA PRO A 75 4.81 -9.89 0.91
C PRO A 75 3.47 -9.27 1.33
N ASP A 76 3.37 -8.79 2.57
CA ASP A 76 2.15 -8.25 3.12
C ASP A 76 2.24 -6.72 3.16
N LEU A 77 1.13 -6.08 2.81
CA LEU A 77 1.00 -4.64 2.67
C LEU A 77 -0.11 -4.15 3.60
N ARG A 78 0.20 -3.16 4.44
CA ARG A 78 -0.78 -2.44 5.23
C ARG A 78 -0.96 -1.04 4.66
N ILE A 79 -2.20 -0.64 4.45
CA ILE A 79 -2.60 0.65 3.91
C ILE A 79 -3.41 1.38 4.99
N GLY A 80 -3.00 2.60 5.29
CA GLY A 80 -3.73 3.50 6.19
C GLY A 80 -3.80 4.91 5.64
N ALA A 81 -4.78 5.69 6.08
CA ALA A 81 -4.90 7.11 5.76
C ALA A 81 -5.49 7.87 6.95
N PRO A 82 -5.08 9.13 7.20
CA PRO A 82 -5.71 9.98 8.21
C PRO A 82 -7.21 10.17 8.00
N GLU A 83 -7.66 10.16 6.73
CA GLU A 83 -9.06 10.35 6.33
C GLU A 83 -9.85 9.03 6.20
N GLY A 84 -9.20 7.89 6.44
CA GLY A 84 -9.75 6.56 6.20
C GLY A 84 -9.45 6.02 4.80
N VAL A 85 -9.44 4.69 4.68
CA VAL A 85 -9.17 3.96 3.44
C VAL A 85 -10.48 3.49 2.84
N TYR A 86 -10.69 3.85 1.58
CA TYR A 86 -11.80 3.37 0.76
C TYR A 86 -11.29 2.32 -0.23
N VAL A 87 -12.02 1.22 -0.36
CA VAL A 87 -11.62 0.07 -1.19
C VAL A 87 -12.66 -0.15 -2.27
N ARG A 88 -12.19 -0.35 -3.50
CA ARG A 88 -13.00 -0.80 -4.62
C ARG A 88 -12.31 -1.97 -5.31
N PHE A 89 -13.08 -3.00 -5.62
CA PHE A 89 -12.63 -4.11 -6.45
C PHE A 89 -13.04 -3.84 -7.90
N VAL A 90 -12.09 -4.00 -8.81
CA VAL A 90 -12.27 -3.73 -10.24
C VAL A 90 -11.89 -4.96 -11.07
N SER A 91 -12.66 -5.23 -12.13
CA SER A 91 -12.35 -6.28 -13.10
C SER A 91 -11.72 -5.68 -14.36
N PHE A 92 -10.62 -6.28 -14.85
CA PHE A 92 -9.98 -5.89 -16.10
C PHE A 92 -10.06 -7.04 -17.11
N GLY A 93 -10.86 -6.90 -18.17
CA GLY A 93 -10.64 -7.67 -19.40
C GLY A 93 -11.78 -8.48 -20.04
N GLU A 94 -12.95 -8.64 -19.44
CA GLU A 94 -14.13 -9.22 -20.14
C GLU A 94 -15.39 -8.46 -19.74
N ASP A 95 -16.31 -8.29 -20.70
CA ASP A 95 -17.59 -7.57 -20.67
C ASP A 95 -17.84 -6.68 -19.44
N ALA A 96 -17.77 -5.37 -19.67
CA ALA A 96 -18.02 -4.26 -18.74
C ALA A 96 -18.64 -4.70 -17.40
N GLU A 97 -17.90 -4.51 -16.28
CA GLU A 97 -18.36 -4.71 -14.88
C GLU A 97 -19.88 -4.91 -14.81
N HIS A 98 -20.35 -6.17 -14.93
CA HIS A 98 -21.79 -6.41 -15.06
C HIS A 98 -22.54 -5.90 -13.83
N ASP A 99 -21.83 -5.87 -12.70
CA ASP A 99 -22.20 -5.16 -11.48
C ASP A 99 -20.98 -4.37 -10.94
N PRO A 100 -20.99 -3.02 -10.96
CA PRO A 100 -19.96 -2.24 -10.30
C PRO A 100 -20.04 -2.50 -8.79
N MET A 101 -18.99 -3.07 -8.21
CA MET A 101 -18.92 -3.23 -6.76
C MET A 101 -18.90 -1.85 -6.09
N PRO A 102 -19.73 -1.64 -5.05
CA PRO A 102 -19.71 -0.38 -4.33
C PRO A 102 -18.36 -0.19 -3.64
N GLU A 103 -17.98 1.07 -3.50
CA GLU A 103 -16.88 1.45 -2.64
C GLU A 103 -17.19 1.05 -1.19
N LEU A 104 -16.21 0.44 -0.52
CA LEU A 104 -16.30 -0.02 0.86
C LEU A 104 -15.41 0.84 1.76
N GLY A 105 -15.91 1.19 2.95
CA GLY A 105 -15.19 2.00 3.94
C GLY A 105 -16.03 3.15 4.50
N PRO A 106 -15.39 4.12 5.19
CA PRO A 106 -13.96 4.20 5.45
C PRO A 106 -13.48 3.15 6.46
N TYR A 107 -12.34 2.53 6.17
CA TYR A 107 -11.60 1.67 7.07
C TYR A 107 -10.42 2.43 7.69
N ALA A 108 -10.02 2.13 8.93
CA ALA A 108 -8.80 2.71 9.47
C ALA A 108 -7.55 2.06 8.84
N VAL A 109 -7.62 0.75 8.56
CA VAL A 109 -6.53 -0.06 8.02
C VAL A 109 -7.05 -1.12 7.06
N VAL A 110 -6.40 -1.23 5.91
CA VAL A 110 -6.60 -2.32 4.96
C VAL A 110 -5.30 -3.11 4.82
N VAL A 111 -5.37 -4.43 4.96
CA VAL A 111 -4.26 -5.35 4.78
C VAL A 111 -4.45 -6.13 3.50
N VAL A 112 -3.45 -6.10 2.63
CA VAL A 112 -3.36 -6.93 1.43
C VAL A 112 -2.26 -7.95 1.68
N GLY A 113 -2.65 -9.21 1.85
CA GLY A 113 -1.74 -10.32 2.11
C GLY A 113 -1.90 -11.44 1.08
N LYS A 114 -1.17 -12.54 1.31
CA LYS A 114 -1.23 -13.71 0.40
C LYS A 114 -2.61 -14.35 0.29
N ARG A 115 -3.45 -14.22 1.34
CA ARG A 115 -4.75 -14.89 1.44
C ARG A 115 -5.93 -14.01 0.98
N GLY A 116 -5.68 -12.73 0.71
CA GLY A 116 -6.73 -11.81 0.28
C GLY A 116 -6.55 -10.40 0.83
N VAL A 117 -7.65 -9.67 0.83
CA VAL A 117 -7.77 -8.31 1.36
C VAL A 117 -8.63 -8.38 2.62
N GLU A 118 -8.11 -7.82 3.71
CA GLU A 118 -8.79 -7.72 5.00
C GLU A 118 -8.85 -6.25 5.41
N ALA A 119 -9.93 -5.83 6.05
CA ALA A 119 -10.09 -4.48 6.56
C ALA A 119 -10.58 -4.53 8.01
N ASP A 120 -10.36 -3.46 8.78
CA ASP A 120 -10.88 -3.39 10.15
C ASP A 120 -12.40 -3.15 10.14
N GLY A 121 -13.18 -4.18 10.48
CA GLY A 121 -14.65 -4.09 10.56
C GLY A 121 -15.35 -5.43 10.51
#